data_AF-A0A401QDJ4-F1
#
_entry.id   AF-A0A401QDJ4-F1
#
_cell.length_a   1.000
_cell.length_b   1.000
_cell.length_c   1.000
_cell.angle_alpha   90.00
_cell.angle_beta   90.00
_cell.angle_gamma   90.00
#
_symmetry.space_group_name_H-M   'P 1'
#
loop_
_entity.id
_entity.type
_entity.pdbx_description
1 polymer ?
#
loop_
_entity_poly.entity_id
_entity_poly.type
_entity_poly.pdbx_seq_one_letter_code
_entity_poly.pdbx_strand_id
1 'polypeptide(L)'
;KKFIYVVFAVGIGGSFQFGFHISAINPPSEHIKKFINETWVERHETPLQEYSLMLLWSFIVSIYPVGGLIGAQFAAVLTVTYG
;
A
#
# COMPACT_ATOMS: atom_id res chain seq x y z
N LYS A 1 24.39 -22.60 -9.04
CA LYS A 1 24.53 -21.91 -7.73
C LYS A 1 24.30 -20.40 -7.84
N LYS A 2 25.00 -19.65 -8.72
CA LYS A 2 24.79 -18.19 -8.90
C LYS A 2 23.35 -17.77 -9.23
N PHE A 3 22.66 -18.54 -10.08
CA PHE A 3 21.27 -18.28 -10.47
C PHE A 3 20.28 -18.29 -9.28
N ILE A 4 20.47 -19.20 -8.32
CA ILE A 4 19.62 -19.27 -7.12
C ILE A 4 19.66 -17.98 -6.32
N TYR A 5 20.85 -17.37 -6.16
CA TYR A 5 20.97 -16.09 -5.43
C TYR A 5 20.23 -14.95 -6.13
N VAL A 6 20.26 -14.91 -7.47
CA VAL A 6 19.53 -13.91 -8.26
C VAL A 6 18.02 -14.10 -8.13
N VAL A 7 17.54 -15.35 -8.20
CA VAL A 7 16.12 -15.67 -8.02
C VAL A 7 15.63 -15.25 -6.64
N PHE A 8 16.39 -15.51 -5.58
CA PHE A 8 16.02 -15.06 -4.23
C PHE A 8 16.05 -13.53 -4.12
N ALA A 9 17.07 -12.87 -4.66
CA ALA A 9 17.18 -11.42 -4.61
C ALA A 9 16.01 -10.73 -5.33
N VAL A 10 15.68 -11.15 -6.56
CA VAL A 10 14.59 -10.58 -7.36
C VAL A 10 13.22 -11.00 -6.81
N GLY A 11 13.08 -12.23 -6.33
CA GLY A 11 11.83 -12.72 -5.74
C GLY A 11 11.45 -11.97 -4.47
N ILE A 12 12.41 -11.80 -3.54
CA ILE A 12 12.21 -11.08 -2.29
C ILE A 12 12.07 -9.58 -2.55
N GLY A 13 12.93 -9.00 -3.39
CA GLY A 13 12.93 -7.56 -3.68
C GLY A 13 11.83 -7.10 -4.65
N GLY A 14 11.17 -8.01 -5.35
CA GLY A 14 10.13 -7.72 -6.33
C GLY A 14 8.76 -8.22 -5.87
N SER A 15 8.32 -9.35 -6.40
CA SER A 15 6.94 -9.85 -6.25
C SER A 15 6.53 -10.12 -4.81
N PHE A 16 7.46 -10.58 -3.95
CA PHE A 16 7.16 -10.79 -2.53
C PHE A 16 6.79 -9.48 -1.82
N GLN A 17 7.57 -8.40 -2.02
CA GLN A 17 7.24 -7.10 -1.43
C GLN A 17 5.86 -6.61 -1.88
N PHE A 18 5.51 -6.77 -3.16
CA PHE A 18 4.19 -6.38 -3.66
C PHE A 18 3.07 -7.17 -2.96
N GLY A 19 3.20 -8.50 -2.87
CA GLY A 19 2.22 -9.34 -2.20
C GLY A 19 2.13 -9.06 -0.68
N PHE A 20 3.25 -8.74 -0.06
CA PHE A 20 3.32 -8.38 1.36
C PHE A 20 2.51 -7.11 1.64
N HIS A 21 2.71 -6.02 0.89
CA HIS A 21 1.98 -4.77 1.14
C HIS A 21 0.45 -4.94 1.00
N ILE A 22 -0.01 -5.69 -0.01
CA ILE A 22 -1.45 -5.98 -0.19
C ILE A 22 -2.01 -6.82 0.96
N SER A 23 -1.24 -7.80 1.44
CA SER A 23 -1.70 -8.71 2.49
C SER A 23 -1.63 -8.06 3.88
N ALA A 24 -0.59 -7.25 4.13
CA ALA A 24 -0.28 -6.69 5.43
C ALA A 24 -1.23 -5.56 5.84
N ILE A 25 -1.89 -4.88 4.89
CA ILE A 25 -2.82 -3.80 5.20
C ILE A 25 -4.17 -4.28 5.75
N ASN A 26 -4.53 -5.55 5.48
CA ASN A 26 -5.84 -6.08 5.88
C ASN A 26 -5.97 -6.43 7.38
N PRO A 27 -5.01 -7.14 8.02
CA PRO A 27 -5.10 -7.46 9.45
C PRO A 27 -5.24 -6.25 10.40
N PRO A 28 -4.48 -5.14 10.22
CA PRO A 28 -4.63 -3.96 11.08
C PRO A 28 -5.75 -3.01 10.64
N SER A 29 -6.55 -3.35 9.63
CA SER A 29 -7.57 -2.45 9.05
C SER A 29 -8.52 -1.85 10.09
N GLU A 30 -9.03 -2.66 11.02
CA GLU A 30 -9.90 -2.21 12.10
C GLU A 30 -9.18 -1.28 13.09
N HIS A 31 -7.90 -1.53 13.37
CA HIS A 31 -7.09 -0.67 14.23
C HIS A 31 -6.83 0.69 13.58
N ILE A 32 -6.57 0.70 12.27
CA ILE A 32 -6.36 1.93 11.49
C ILE A 32 -7.65 2.75 11.43
N LYS A 33 -8.80 2.11 11.16
CA LYS A 33 -10.11 2.78 11.18
C LYS A 33 -10.43 3.38 12.55
N LYS A 34 -10.11 2.66 13.63
CA LYS A 34 -10.26 3.18 15.00
C LYS A 34 -9.38 4.40 15.24
N PHE A 35 -8.10 4.33 14.86
CA PHE A 35 -7.18 5.47 14.96
C PHE A 35 -7.67 6.69 14.16
N ILE A 36 -8.18 6.50 12.95
CA ILE A 36 -8.77 7.56 12.13
C ILE A 36 -9.94 8.22 12.87
N ASN A 37 -10.84 7.42 13.43
CA ASN A 37 -11.99 7.94 14.16
C ASN A 37 -11.59 8.68 15.44
N GLU A 38 -10.67 8.14 16.23
CA GLU A 38 -10.14 8.80 17.45
C GLU A 38 -9.50 10.15 17.11
N THR A 39 -8.67 10.18 16.07
CA THR A 39 -8.04 11.42 15.59
C THR A 39 -9.06 12.44 15.09
N TRP A 40 -10.15 11.98 14.48
CA TRP A 40 -11.23 12.87 14.03
C TRP A 40 -12.01 13.47 15.21
N VAL A 41 -12.34 12.66 16.21
CA VAL A 41 -13.00 13.11 17.44
C VAL A 41 -12.14 14.15 18.17
N GLU A 42 -10.83 13.94 18.27
CA GLU A 42 -9.92 14.90 18.90
C GLU A 42 -9.94 16.28 18.23
N ARG A 43 -10.14 16.34 16.91
CA ARG A 43 -10.11 17.58 16.13
C ARG A 43 -11.46 18.26 15.96
N HIS A 44 -12.53 17.48 15.93
CA HIS A 44 -13.88 17.95 15.56
C HIS A 44 -14.94 17.66 16.62
N GLU A 45 -14.54 17.16 17.79
CA GLU A 45 -15.38 16.85 18.96
C GLU A 45 -16.56 15.89 18.68
N THR A 46 -16.58 15.29 17.49
CA THR A 46 -17.67 14.47 16.98
C THR A 46 -17.12 13.22 16.31
N PRO A 47 -17.78 12.06 16.43
CA PRO A 47 -17.33 10.84 15.76
C PRO A 47 -17.54 10.94 14.25
N LEU A 48 -16.63 10.32 13.50
CA LEU A 48 -16.74 10.26 12.05
C LEU A 48 -17.90 9.33 11.66
N GLN A 49 -18.74 9.76 10.71
CA GLN A 49 -19.80 8.90 10.18
C GLN A 49 -19.21 7.64 9.53
N GLU A 50 -19.84 6.49 9.76
CA GLU A 50 -19.35 5.18 9.28
C GLU A 50 -19.11 5.16 7.76
N TYR A 51 -20.02 5.77 6.98
CA TYR A 51 -19.87 5.92 5.53
C TYR A 51 -18.59 6.69 5.15
N SER A 52 -18.31 7.81 5.82
CA SER A 52 -17.12 8.63 5.58
C SER A 52 -15.84 7.89 6.01
N LEU A 53 -15.90 7.11 7.09
CA LEU A 53 -14.79 6.27 7.54
C LEU A 53 -14.47 5.19 6.51
N MET A 54 -15.49 4.53 5.97
CA MET A 54 -15.33 3.53 4.91
C MET A 54 -14.76 4.15 3.63
N LEU A 55 -15.25 5.32 3.22
CA LEU A 55 -14.72 6.04 2.06
C LEU A 55 -13.23 6.38 2.23
N LEU A 56 -12.85 6.92 3.39
CA LEU A 56 -11.47 7.26 3.69
C LEU A 56 -10.57 6.02 3.69
N TRP A 57 -11.03 4.92 4.30
CA TRP A 57 -10.33 3.64 4.26
C TRP A 57 -10.16 3.12 2.84
N SER A 58 -11.23 3.12 2.02
CA SER A 58 -11.18 2.72 0.62
C SER A 58 -10.23 3.59 -0.20
N PHE A 59 -10.18 4.90 0.07
CA PHE A 59 -9.23 5.81 -0.56
C PHE A 59 -7.78 5.49 -0.18
N ILE A 60 -7.50 5.21 1.09
CA ILE A 60 -6.15 4.82 1.54
C ILE A 60 -5.69 3.54 0.82
N VAL A 61 -6.55 2.53 0.73
CA VAL A 61 -6.21 1.26 0.07
C VAL A 61 -6.07 1.42 -1.45
N SER A 62 -6.88 2.28 -2.08
CA SER A 62 -6.86 2.46 -3.54
C SER A 62 -5.68 3.28 -4.06
N ILE A 63 -5.02 4.08 -3.21
CA ILE A 63 -3.78 4.77 -3.58
C ILE A 63 -2.66 3.78 -3.93
N TYR A 64 -2.64 2.58 -3.32
CA TYR A 64 -1.61 1.58 -3.59
C TYR A 64 -1.54 1.14 -5.07
N PRO A 65 -2.63 0.66 -5.72
CA PRO A 65 -2.60 0.34 -7.14
C PRO A 65 -2.37 1.58 -8.02
N VAL A 66 -2.84 2.77 -7.64
CA VAL A 66 -2.55 4.01 -8.39
C VAL A 66 -1.05 4.32 -8.40
N GLY A 67 -0.38 4.20 -7.24
CA GLY A 67 1.07 4.31 -7.15
C GLY A 67 1.78 3.23 -7.97
N GLY A 68 1.25 2.01 -7.99
CA GLY A 68 1.74 0.92 -8.85
C GLY A 68 1.66 1.24 -10.35
N LEU A 69 0.56 1.85 -10.80
CA LEU A 69 0.40 2.29 -12.20
C LEU A 69 1.44 3.34 -12.56
N ILE A 70 1.60 4.37 -11.74
CA ILE A 70 2.59 5.44 -11.95
C ILE A 70 4.01 4.86 -11.93
N GLY A 71 4.31 4.01 -10.95
CA GLY A 71 5.59 3.33 -10.81
C GLY A 71 5.94 2.46 -12.01
N ALA A 72 4.96 1.76 -12.60
CA ALA A 72 5.16 0.95 -13.80
C ALA A 72 5.56 1.80 -15.02
N GLN A 73 4.99 3.01 -15.17
CA GLN A 73 5.39 3.93 -16.24
C GLN A 73 6.84 4.37 -16.09
N PHE A 74 7.24 4.78 -14.88
CA PHE A 74 8.62 5.17 -14.62
C PHE A 74 9.58 3.99 -14.73
N ALA A 75 9.20 2.80 -14.27
CA ALA A 75 10.00 1.60 -14.40
C ALA A 75 10.33 1.31 -15.87
N ALA A 76 9.34 1.43 -16.78
CA ALA A 76 9.58 1.26 -18.21
C ALA A 76 10.64 2.23 -18.76
N VAL A 77 10.58 3.52 -18.37
CA VAL A 77 11.57 4.52 -18.76
C VAL A 77 12.95 4.20 -18.18
N LEU A 78 13.01 3.82 -16.91
CA LEU A 78 14.26 3.53 -16.21
C LEU A 78 14.96 2.27 -16.78
N THR A 79 14.21 1.20 -17.05
CA THR A 79 14.73 -0.03 -17.66
C THR A 79 15.34 0.25 -19.05
N VAL A 80 14.68 1.06 -19.88
CA VAL A 80 15.24 1.44 -21.19
C VAL A 80 16.53 2.28 -21.05
N THR A 81 16.61 3.11 -20.02
CA THR A 81 17.73 4.05 -19.84
C THR A 81 18.96 3.38 -19.19
N TYR A 82 18.75 2.52 -18.19
CA TYR A 82 19.81 2.02 -17.32
C TYR A 82 20.05 0.50 -17.40
N GLY A 83 19.14 -0.25 -18.02
CA GLY A 83 19.16 -1.72 -18.00
C GLY A 83 18.34 -2.29 -16.86
#